data_AF-A0A512BQ32-F1
#
_entry.id   AF-A0A512BQ32-F1
#
_cell.length_a   1.000
_cell.length_b   1.000
_cell.length_c   1.000
_cell.angle_alpha   90.00
_cell.angle_beta   90.00
_cell.angle_gamma   90.00
#
_symmetry.space_group_name_H-M   'P 1'
#
loop_
_entity.id
_entity.type
_entity.pdbx_description
1 polymer ?
#
loop_
_entity_poly.entity_id
_entity_poly.type
_entity_poly.pdbx_seq_one_letter_code
_entity_poly.pdbx_strand_id
1 'polypeptide(L)'
;MTFKNLAEAVDEKLAAIVPVLARIEQIGGSADLRDLGRHLIDAMNLFQRNPGIEAAADDLYGAAGALVTDSTVRAQPIARQLRLLKEAHLRFSSRLVGAVERAGRYEHLVVPAFPVRRAA
;
A
#
# COMPACT_ATOMS: atom_id res chain seq x y z
N MET A 1 -10.69 -16.53 -14.63
CA MET A 1 -9.49 -15.67 -14.67
C MET A 1 -9.98 -14.25 -14.89
N THR A 2 -9.92 -13.40 -13.87
CA THR A 2 -10.43 -12.02 -13.97
C THR A 2 -9.28 -11.12 -14.36
N PHE A 3 -9.35 -10.55 -15.56
CA PHE A 3 -8.44 -9.49 -15.97
C PHE A 3 -8.92 -8.20 -15.32
N LYS A 4 -8.07 -7.61 -14.48
CA LYS A 4 -8.33 -6.32 -13.86
C LYS A 4 -7.39 -5.31 -14.46
N ASN A 5 -7.90 -4.12 -14.73
CA ASN A 5 -7.00 -3.02 -15.09
C ASN A 5 -6.23 -2.55 -13.85
N LEU A 6 -5.15 -1.82 -14.06
CA LEU A 6 -4.27 -1.37 -12.98
C LEU A 6 -5.00 -0.47 -11.95
N ALA A 7 -5.99 0.30 -12.39
CA ALA A 7 -6.78 1.16 -11.51
C ALA A 7 -7.63 0.33 -10.54
N GLU A 8 -8.36 -0.67 -11.05
CA GLU A 8 -9.14 -1.61 -10.23
C GLU A 8 -8.26 -2.36 -9.22
N ALA A 9 -7.06 -2.78 -9.64
CA ALA A 9 -6.12 -3.45 -8.75
C ALA A 9 -5.63 -2.53 -7.62
N VAL A 10 -5.39 -1.24 -7.91
CA VAL A 10 -5.03 -0.24 -6.89
C VAL A 10 -6.17 0.03 -5.93
N ASP A 11 -7.39 0.22 -6.44
CA ASP A 11 -8.58 0.46 -5.61
C ASP A 11 -8.83 -0.70 -4.64
N GLU A 12 -8.66 -1.94 -5.10
CA GLU A 12 -8.75 -3.12 -4.24
C GLU A 12 -7.68 -3.17 -3.15
N LYS A 13 -6.44 -2.82 -3.47
CA LYS A 13 -5.37 -2.79 -2.46
C LYS A 13 -5.61 -1.69 -1.44
N LEU A 14 -6.08 -0.52 -1.86
CA LEU A 14 -6.48 0.55 -0.94
C LEU A 14 -7.64 0.12 -0.04
N ALA A 15 -8.68 -0.49 -0.61
CA ALA A 15 -9.81 -1.01 0.14
C ALA A 15 -9.41 -2.09 1.16
N ALA A 16 -8.41 -2.92 0.85
CA ALA A 16 -7.89 -3.94 1.76
C ALA A 16 -7.04 -3.35 2.91
N ILE A 17 -6.35 -2.23 2.69
CA ILE A 17 -5.51 -1.57 3.70
C ILE A 17 -6.35 -0.86 4.77
N VAL A 18 -7.45 -0.20 4.38
CA VAL A 18 -8.32 0.56 5.31
C VAL A 18 -8.74 -0.23 6.56
N PRO A 19 -9.29 -1.46 6.48
CA PRO A 19 -9.69 -2.21 7.67
C PRO A 19 -8.51 -2.65 8.55
N VAL A 20 -7.31 -2.82 7.98
CA VAL A 20 -6.10 -3.12 8.76
C VAL A 20 -5.67 -1.90 9.57
N LEU A 21 -5.66 -0.72 8.93
CA LEU A 21 -5.36 0.54 9.61
C LEU A 21 -6.36 0.83 10.74
N ALA A 22 -7.66 0.58 10.51
CA ALA A 22 -8.68 0.76 11.54
C ALA A 22 -8.44 -0.12 12.79
N ARG A 23 -7.94 -1.35 12.61
CA ARG A 23 -7.56 -2.22 13.75
C ARG A 23 -6.34 -1.69 14.49
N ILE A 24 -5.34 -1.20 13.75
CA ILE A 24 -4.13 -0.57 14.30
C ILE A 24 -4.47 0.69 15.11
N GLU A 25 -5.42 1.50 14.65
CA GLU A 25 -5.85 2.72 15.37
C GLU A 25 -6.50 2.44 16.73
N GLN A 26 -7.09 1.25 16.95
CA GLN A 26 -7.81 0.94 18.20
C GLN A 26 -6.89 0.36 19.28
N ILE A 27 -6.41 -0.87 19.08
CA ILE A 27 -5.60 -1.63 20.04
C ILE A 27 -4.47 -2.39 19.30
N GLY A 28 -4.46 -2.33 17.96
CA GLY A 28 -3.82 -3.32 17.09
C GLY A 28 -2.41 -3.75 17.47
N GLY A 29 -2.07 -4.97 17.05
CA GLY A 29 -0.85 -5.65 17.48
C GLY A 29 0.09 -6.00 16.34
N SER A 30 1.13 -6.76 16.67
CA SER A 30 2.13 -7.25 15.71
C SER A 30 1.53 -8.07 14.56
N ALA A 31 0.36 -8.70 14.77
CA ALA A 31 -0.38 -9.39 13.71
C ALA A 31 -0.92 -8.41 12.67
N ASP A 32 -1.57 -7.32 13.10
CA ASP A 32 -2.08 -6.29 12.18
C ASP A 32 -0.94 -5.58 11.44
N LEU A 33 0.19 -5.36 12.10
CA LEU A 33 1.38 -4.80 11.45
C LEU A 33 1.95 -5.74 10.37
N ARG A 34 1.95 -7.06 10.62
CA ARG A 34 2.35 -8.06 9.62
C ARG A 34 1.41 -8.07 8.42
N ASP A 35 0.11 -8.01 8.68
CA ASP A 35 -0.91 -7.95 7.63
C ASP A 35 -0.76 -6.69 6.78
N LEU A 36 -0.54 -5.53 7.43
CA LEU A 36 -0.26 -4.27 6.73
C LEU A 36 0.97 -4.41 5.84
N GLY A 37 2.08 -4.95 6.36
CA GLY A 37 3.31 -5.16 5.59
C GLY A 37 3.06 -6.01 4.33
N ARG A 38 2.24 -7.06 4.42
CA ARG A 38 1.86 -7.87 3.26
C ARG A 38 1.07 -7.06 2.23
N HIS A 39 0.09 -6.28 2.67
CA HIS A 39 -0.71 -5.45 1.76
C HIS A 39 0.13 -4.38 1.06
N LEU A 40 1.11 -3.78 1.76
CA LEU A 40 2.02 -2.79 1.18
C LEU A 40 2.93 -3.40 0.11
N ILE A 41 3.52 -4.57 0.39
CA ILE A 41 4.33 -5.32 -0.59
C ILE A 41 3.51 -5.65 -1.83
N ASP A 42 2.30 -6.20 -1.63
CA ASP A 42 1.39 -6.51 -2.73
C ASP A 42 1.03 -5.28 -3.58
N ALA A 43 0.80 -4.13 -2.94
CA ALA A 43 0.48 -2.90 -3.64
C ALA A 43 1.66 -2.34 -4.44
N MET A 44 2.88 -2.41 -3.88
CA MET A 44 4.11 -2.01 -4.59
C MET A 44 4.36 -2.90 -5.82
N ASN A 45 4.07 -4.20 -5.72
CA ASN A 45 4.23 -5.15 -6.82
C ASN A 45 3.27 -4.93 -8.01
N LEU A 46 2.28 -4.05 -7.89
CA LEU A 46 1.46 -3.63 -9.04
C LEU A 46 2.24 -2.77 -10.04
N PHE A 47 3.38 -2.21 -9.62
CA PHE A 47 4.21 -1.32 -10.41
C PHE A 47 5.61 -1.92 -10.59
N GLN A 48 6.30 -1.50 -11.66
CA GLN A 48 7.76 -1.59 -11.67
C GLN A 48 8.33 -0.72 -10.54
N ARG A 49 9.60 -0.98 -10.15
CA ARG A 49 10.27 -0.27 -9.04
C ARG A 49 9.97 1.22 -9.08
N ASN A 50 9.41 1.72 -7.99
CA ASN A 50 8.97 3.10 -7.88
C ASN A 50 9.37 3.64 -6.50
N PRO A 51 10.52 4.33 -6.42
CA PRO A 51 11.06 4.81 -5.15
C PRO A 51 10.09 5.73 -4.39
N GLY A 52 9.22 6.45 -5.11
CA GLY A 52 8.23 7.33 -4.51
C GLY A 52 7.05 6.58 -3.87
N ILE A 53 6.73 5.37 -4.34
CA ILE A 53 5.74 4.49 -3.71
C ILE A 53 6.40 3.72 -2.56
N GLU A 54 7.62 3.21 -2.78
CA GLU A 54 8.42 2.49 -1.77
C GLU A 54 8.60 3.33 -0.50
N ALA A 55 9.08 4.58 -0.65
CA ALA A 55 9.24 5.49 0.48
C ALA A 55 7.91 5.79 1.21
N ALA A 56 6.80 5.91 0.47
CA ALA A 56 5.49 6.15 1.08
C ALA A 56 4.94 4.92 1.81
N ALA A 57 5.27 3.71 1.34
CA ALA A 57 4.96 2.46 2.01
C ALA A 57 5.75 2.33 3.32
N ASP A 58 7.05 2.63 3.28
CA ASP A 58 7.91 2.62 4.46
C ASP A 58 7.43 3.62 5.52
N ASP A 59 7.06 4.84 5.12
CA ASP A 59 6.46 5.86 6.01
C ASP A 59 5.19 5.36 6.69
N LEU A 60 4.29 4.72 5.92
CA LEU A 60 3.02 4.19 6.43
C LEU A 60 3.25 3.03 7.40
N TYR A 61 4.15 2.10 7.06
CA TYR A 61 4.52 1.01 7.94
C TYR A 61 5.17 1.51 9.24
N GLY A 62 6.05 2.50 9.14
CA GLY A 62 6.70 3.12 10.30
C GLY A 62 5.71 3.83 11.22
N ALA A 63 4.77 4.58 10.66
CA ALA A 63 3.72 5.25 11.45
C ALA A 63 2.80 4.25 12.16
N ALA A 64 2.44 3.15 11.48
CA ALA A 64 1.69 2.05 12.08
C ALA A 64 2.49 1.35 13.19
N GLY A 65 3.77 1.07 12.97
CA GLY A 65 4.66 0.45 13.96
C GLY A 65 4.81 1.30 15.22
N ALA A 66 4.85 2.62 15.08
CA ALA A 66 4.89 3.54 16.22
C ALA A 66 3.64 3.43 17.10
N LEU A 67 2.45 3.30 16.50
CA LEU A 67 1.19 3.11 17.24
C LEU A 67 1.14 1.75 17.96
N VAL A 68 1.58 0.68 17.29
CA VAL A 68 1.64 -0.67 17.88
C VAL A 68 2.67 -0.77 19.01
N THR A 69 3.75 0.02 18.94
CA THR A 69 4.79 0.04 19.98
C THR A 69 4.36 0.93 21.15
N ASP A 70 3.80 2.11 20.90
CA ASP A 70 3.39 3.04 21.97
C ASP A 70 2.09 2.64 22.66
N SER A 71 1.25 1.78 22.07
CA SER A 71 0.16 1.13 22.81
C SER A 71 0.67 0.26 23.96
N THR A 72 1.95 -0.13 23.94
CA THR A 72 2.61 -0.86 25.04
C THR A 72 3.32 0.06 26.05
N VAL A 73 3.69 1.29 25.66
CA VAL A 73 4.45 2.24 26.47
C VAL A 73 3.91 3.65 26.25
N ARG A 74 3.40 4.31 27.31
CA ARG A 74 2.81 5.68 27.30
C ARG A 74 3.80 6.78 26.82
N ALA A 75 4.20 6.82 25.55
CA ALA A 75 5.34 7.63 25.11
C ALA A 75 5.04 8.75 24.08
N GLN A 76 3.84 8.88 23.52
CA GLN A 76 3.42 10.05 22.73
C GLN A 76 1.96 10.41 23.01
N PRO A 77 1.51 11.67 22.77
CA PRO A 77 0.09 11.94 22.66
C PRO A 77 -0.46 11.12 21.47
N ILE A 78 -1.31 10.14 21.76
CA ILE A 78 -1.95 9.23 20.77
C ILE A 78 -2.50 10.03 19.56
N ALA A 79 -3.01 11.24 19.79
CA ALA A 79 -3.48 12.15 18.75
C ALA A 79 -2.42 12.50 17.67
N ARG A 80 -1.15 12.71 18.05
CA ARG A 80 -0.07 13.01 17.09
C ARG A 80 0.21 11.81 16.19
N GLN A 81 0.29 10.61 16.76
CA GLN A 81 0.59 9.39 16.02
C GLN A 81 -0.55 9.01 15.08
N LEU A 82 -1.80 9.12 15.55
CA LEU A 82 -2.98 8.95 14.69
C LEU A 82 -2.96 9.94 13.52
N ARG A 83 -2.58 11.21 13.74
CA ARG A 83 -2.42 12.18 12.66
C ARG A 83 -1.34 11.76 11.67
N LEU A 84 -0.18 11.33 12.15
CA LEU A 84 0.92 10.87 11.29
C LEU A 84 0.53 9.63 10.46
N LEU A 85 -0.20 8.68 11.05
CA LEU A 85 -0.73 7.52 10.34
C LEU A 85 -1.67 7.93 9.21
N LYS A 86 -2.61 8.82 9.50
CA LYS A 86 -3.57 9.34 8.50
C LYS A 86 -2.87 10.07 7.36
N GLU A 87 -1.91 10.92 7.67
CA GLU A 87 -1.12 11.63 6.67
C GLU A 87 -0.27 10.68 5.81
N ALA A 88 0.36 9.66 6.42
CA ALA A 88 1.13 8.65 5.70
C ALA A 88 0.24 7.82 4.78
N HIS A 89 -0.95 7.41 5.25
CA HIS A 89 -1.93 6.70 4.44
C HIS A 89 -2.38 7.54 3.25
N LEU A 90 -2.73 8.82 3.47
CA LEU A 90 -3.10 9.73 2.38
C LEU A 90 -1.97 9.87 1.34
N ARG A 91 -0.72 10.05 1.78
CA ARG A 91 0.43 10.14 0.86
C ARG A 91 0.62 8.86 0.05
N PHE A 92 0.53 7.70 0.69
CA PHE A 92 0.65 6.41 0.01
C PHE A 92 -0.45 6.25 -1.05
N SER A 93 -1.71 6.52 -0.68
CA SER A 93 -2.86 6.44 -1.59
C SER A 93 -2.72 7.39 -2.77
N SER A 94 -2.34 8.65 -2.53
CA SER A 94 -2.10 9.62 -3.61
C SER A 94 -0.96 9.18 -4.55
N ARG A 95 0.08 8.50 -4.04
CA ARG A 95 1.19 8.00 -4.86
C ARG A 95 0.77 6.85 -5.75
N LEU A 96 -0.06 5.92 -5.25
CA LEU A 96 -0.62 4.84 -6.06
C LEU A 96 -1.53 5.40 -7.16
N VAL A 97 -2.50 6.24 -6.80
CA VAL A 97 -3.43 6.86 -7.77
C VAL A 97 -2.66 7.66 -8.83
N GLY A 98 -1.72 8.50 -8.42
CA GLY A 98 -0.91 9.26 -9.37
C GLY A 98 -0.03 8.37 -10.25
N ALA A 99 0.39 7.19 -9.78
CA ALA A 99 1.11 6.22 -10.59
C ALA A 99 0.21 5.52 -11.62
N VAL A 100 -1.03 5.19 -11.25
CA VAL A 100 -2.07 4.73 -12.20
C VAL A 100 -2.30 5.76 -13.28
N GLU A 101 -2.48 7.03 -12.92
CA GLU A 101 -2.70 8.11 -13.89
C GLU A 101 -1.53 8.27 -14.85
N ARG A 102 -0.29 8.18 -14.36
CA ARG A 102 0.90 8.22 -15.21
C ARG A 102 0.98 6.99 -16.12
N ALA A 103 0.67 5.81 -15.62
CA ALA A 103 0.61 4.60 -16.44
C ALA A 103 -0.49 4.70 -17.51
N GLY A 104 -1.65 5.27 -17.20
CA GLY A 104 -2.71 5.52 -18.18
C GLY A 104 -2.38 6.60 -19.22
N ARG A 105 -1.44 7.51 -18.92
CA ARG A 105 -0.92 8.53 -19.86
C ARG A 105 0.16 7.97 -20.81
N TYR A 106 0.69 6.78 -20.54
CA TYR A 106 1.68 6.08 -21.35
C TYR A 106 1.26 4.59 -21.48
N GLU A 107 0.54 4.23 -22.57
CA GLU A 107 0.02 2.88 -22.97
C GLU A 107 -1.47 2.64 -22.57
N HIS A 108 -2.43 2.25 -23.43
CA HIS A 108 -2.42 1.15 -24.40
C HIS A 108 -1.54 -0.02 -23.96
N LEU A 109 -1.67 -0.43 -22.70
CA LEU A 109 -0.96 -1.59 -22.17
C LEU A 109 -1.66 -2.85 -22.71
N VAL A 110 -1.30 -3.24 -23.93
CA VAL A 110 -1.51 -4.62 -24.38
C VAL A 110 -0.58 -5.46 -23.52
N VAL A 111 -1.14 -6.08 -22.48
CA VAL A 111 -0.49 -7.19 -21.79
C VAL A 111 -0.19 -8.24 -22.85
N PRO A 112 1.08 -8.52 -23.21
CA PRO A 112 1.35 -9.57 -24.18
C PRO A 112 0.95 -10.90 -23.53
N ALA A 113 -0.01 -11.60 -24.11
CA ALA A 113 -0.11 -13.03 -23.90
C ALA A 113 1.23 -13.62 -24.38
N PHE A 114 2.10 -14.04 -23.45
CA PHE A 114 3.34 -14.73 -23.78
C PHE A 114 3.07 -15.85 -24.79
N PRO A 115 3.56 -15.77 -26.05
CA PRO A 115 3.71 -16.96 -26.86
C PRO A 115 5.13 -17.47 -26.58
N VAL A 116 5.23 -18.52 -25.77
CA VAL A 116 6.46 -19.32 -25.71
C VAL A 116 6.69 -19.82 -27.14
N ARG A 117 7.71 -19.28 -27.81
CA ARG A 117 8.13 -19.74 -29.13
C ARG A 117 8.38 -21.25 -29.06
N ARG A 118 7.65 -22.03 -29.86
CA ARG A 118 8.16 -23.33 -30.30
C ARG A 118 9.32 -23.04 -31.25
N ALA A 119 10.54 -23.34 -30.80
CA ALA A 119 11.65 -23.58 -31.70
C ALA A 119 11.55 -25.04 -32.19
N ALA A 120 11.96 -25.22 -33.45
CA ALA A 120 11.75 -26.39 -34.31
C ALA A 120 12.39 -27.68 -33.80
#